data_AF-A0A6C0DDY6-F1
#
_entry.id   AF-A0A6C0DDY6-F1
#
_cell.length_a   1.000
_cell.length_b   1.000
_cell.length_c   1.000
_cell.angle_alpha   90.00
_cell.angle_beta   90.00
_cell.angle_gamma   90.00
#
_symmetry.space_group_name_H-M   'P 1'
#
loop_
_entity.id
_entity.type
_entity.pdbx_description
1 polymer ?
#
loop_
_entity_poly.entity_id
_entity_poly.type
_entity_poly.pdbx_seq_one_letter_code
_entity_poly.pdbx_strand_id
1 'polypeptide(L)'
;MEKSQPMPRTRLQAKKEKEEEEMMQAAQTLMELSNQRPVYRRTLSIHAGPSERAAELAKTLKPGETILLNFHVDQYQYATVAYLENQDGRIVRKRIEGPFQDFTMQWTYSVTDFPFYR
;
A
#
# COMPACT_ATOMS: atom_id res chain seq x y z
N MET A 1 7.93 55.44 -34.77
CA MET A 1 7.45 54.25 -34.02
C MET A 1 8.38 53.10 -34.35
N GLU A 2 9.50 52.98 -33.64
CA GLU A 2 10.39 51.83 -33.78
C GLU A 2 9.88 50.68 -32.91
N LYS A 3 9.57 49.55 -33.54
CA LYS A 3 9.23 48.31 -32.85
C LYS A 3 10.53 47.61 -32.48
N SER A 4 10.89 47.64 -31.20
CA SER A 4 12.01 46.87 -30.66
C SER A 4 11.73 45.37 -30.82
N GLN A 5 12.56 44.69 -31.62
CA GLN A 5 12.52 43.23 -31.73
C GLN A 5 13.13 42.59 -30.47
N PRO A 6 12.53 41.53 -29.91
CA PRO A 6 13.09 40.84 -28.76
C PRO A 6 14.38 40.09 -29.14
N MET A 7 15.43 40.28 -28.35
CA MET A 7 16.73 39.62 -28.52
C MET A 7 16.59 38.08 -28.46
N PRO A 8 17.37 37.33 -29.26
CA PRO A 8 17.32 35.86 -29.26
C PRO A 8 17.85 35.29 -27.92
N ARG A 9 17.03 34.46 -27.27
CA ARG A 9 17.40 33.74 -26.04
C ARG A 9 18.65 32.89 -26.26
N THR A 10 19.60 32.94 -25.33
CA THR A 10 20.78 32.06 -25.43
C THR A 10 20.38 30.61 -25.15
N ARG A 11 20.98 29.67 -25.87
CA ARG A 11 20.71 28.21 -25.77
C ARG A 11 20.86 27.67 -24.35
N LEU A 12 21.69 28.33 -23.53
CA LEU A 12 21.90 28.02 -22.11
C LEU A 12 20.71 28.43 -21.22
N GLN A 13 20.11 29.59 -21.49
CA GLN A 13 18.93 30.09 -20.77
C GLN A 13 17.71 29.22 -21.07
N ALA A 14 17.50 28.89 -22.35
CA ALA A 14 16.41 28.00 -22.76
C ALA A 14 16.52 26.59 -22.15
N LYS A 15 17.75 26.10 -21.92
CA LYS A 15 17.99 24.80 -21.29
C LYS A 15 17.68 24.83 -19.78
N LYS A 16 18.09 25.90 -19.08
CA LYS A 16 17.77 26.08 -17.65
C LYS A 16 16.28 26.26 -17.41
N GLU A 17 15.61 27.07 -18.23
CA GLU A 17 14.16 27.26 -18.15
C GLU A 17 13.42 25.92 -18.33
N LYS A 18 13.88 25.08 -19.25
CA LYS A 18 13.30 23.74 -19.47
C LYS A 18 13.53 22.77 -18.30
N GLU A 19 14.74 22.75 -17.72
CA GLU A 19 15.04 21.93 -16.54
C GLU A 19 14.21 22.36 -15.31
N GLU A 20 13.98 23.65 -15.14
CA GLU A 20 13.14 24.20 -14.07
C GLU A 20 11.65 23.86 -14.29
N GLU A 21 11.18 23.90 -15.53
CA GLU A 21 9.82 23.50 -15.91
C GLU A 21 9.58 21.99 -15.71
N GLU A 22 10.55 21.15 -16.05
CA GLU A 22 10.53 19.71 -15.80
C GLU A 22 10.54 19.39 -14.29
N MET A 23 11.35 20.10 -13.49
CA MET A 23 11.35 19.95 -12.03
C MET A 23 10.03 20.39 -11.39
N MET A 24 9.43 21.48 -11.86
CA MET A 24 8.12 21.93 -11.38
C MET A 24 7.02 20.92 -11.73
N GLN A 25 7.00 20.39 -12.95
CA GLN A 25 6.05 19.34 -13.34
C GLN A 25 6.23 18.07 -12.49
N ALA A 26 7.47 17.64 -12.23
CA ALA A 26 7.74 16.49 -11.39
C ALA A 26 7.27 16.72 -9.93
N ALA A 27 7.55 17.89 -9.36
CA ALA A 27 7.11 18.24 -8.02
C ALA A 27 5.58 18.30 -7.91
N GLN A 28 4.91 18.86 -8.92
CA GLN A 28 3.45 18.91 -9.00
C GLN A 28 2.84 17.51 -9.13
N THR A 29 3.44 16.65 -9.95
CA THR A 29 3.05 15.23 -10.08
C THR A 29 3.20 14.49 -8.75
N LEU A 30 4.30 14.71 -8.02
CA LEU A 30 4.53 14.11 -6.71
C LEU A 30 3.53 14.62 -5.66
N MET A 31 3.18 15.90 -5.68
CA MET A 31 2.12 16.45 -4.82
C MET A 31 0.75 15.88 -5.16
N GLU A 32 0.43 15.71 -6.45
CA GLU A 32 -0.82 15.08 -6.90
C GLU A 32 -0.89 13.61 -6.47
N LEU A 33 0.21 12.86 -6.61
CA LEU A 33 0.30 11.48 -6.14
C LEU A 33 0.24 11.38 -4.61
N SER A 34 0.83 12.32 -3.86
CA SER A 34 0.74 12.33 -2.39
C SER A 34 -0.65 12.75 -1.88
N ASN A 35 -1.40 13.52 -2.67
CA ASN A 35 -2.77 13.93 -2.36
C ASN A 35 -3.81 12.90 -2.81
N GLN A 36 -3.43 11.92 -3.62
CA GLN A 36 -4.26 10.74 -3.86
C GLN A 36 -4.29 9.90 -2.57
N ARG A 37 -5.36 10.07 -1.79
CA ARG A 37 -5.68 9.11 -0.72
C ARG A 37 -5.60 7.70 -1.30
N PRO A 38 -4.98 6.72 -0.60
CA PRO A 38 -4.93 5.35 -1.07
C PRO A 38 -6.33 4.92 -1.49
N VAL A 39 -6.47 4.60 -2.78
CA VAL A 39 -7.75 4.16 -3.34
C VAL A 39 -7.97 2.75 -2.83
N TYR A 40 -8.86 2.61 -1.85
CA TYR A 40 -9.36 1.30 -1.40
C TYR A 40 -10.03 0.57 -2.56
N ARG A 41 -9.26 -0.22 -3.31
CA ARG A 41 -9.80 -1.10 -4.33
C ARG A 41 -10.38 -2.33 -3.67
N ARG A 42 -11.69 -2.24 -3.38
CA ARG A 42 -12.58 -3.31 -2.93
C ARG A 42 -12.21 -3.93 -1.58
N THR A 43 -13.13 -3.85 -0.63
CA THR A 43 -13.21 -4.82 0.45
C THR A 43 -13.34 -6.19 -0.20
N LEU A 44 -12.27 -6.98 -0.22
CA LEU A 44 -12.36 -8.37 -0.65
C LEU A 44 -13.18 -9.10 0.40
N SER A 45 -14.33 -9.63 -0.03
CA SER A 45 -15.17 -10.46 0.80
C SER A 45 -14.35 -11.70 1.16
N ILE A 46 -13.96 -11.81 2.43
CA ILE A 46 -13.55 -13.10 2.99
C ILE A 46 -14.81 -13.95 2.91
N HIS A 47 -14.77 -15.09 2.21
CA HIS A 47 -15.93 -15.97 2.19
C HIS A 47 -16.30 -16.35 3.63
N ALA A 48 -17.57 -16.68 3.89
CA ALA A 48 -18.01 -17.03 5.25
C ALA A 48 -17.16 -18.17 5.85
N GLY A 49 -16.78 -19.15 5.01
CA GLY A 49 -15.99 -20.31 5.41
C GLY A 49 -14.65 -19.98 6.09
N PRO A 50 -13.73 -19.21 5.49
CA PRO A 50 -12.49 -18.82 6.14
C PRO A 50 -12.66 -18.06 7.44
N SER A 51 -13.66 -17.18 7.53
CA SER A 51 -13.91 -16.42 8.77
C SER A 51 -14.39 -17.34 9.90
N GLU A 52 -15.28 -18.29 9.59
CA GLU A 52 -15.75 -19.30 10.53
C GLU A 52 -14.63 -20.24 10.97
N ARG A 53 -13.82 -20.75 10.02
CA ARG A 53 -12.66 -21.60 10.33
C ARG A 53 -11.64 -20.88 11.20
N ALA A 54 -11.37 -19.61 10.92
CA ALA A 54 -10.45 -18.82 11.72
C ALA A 54 -11.02 -18.52 13.12
N ALA A 55 -12.33 -18.33 13.27
CA ALA A 55 -12.95 -18.16 14.58
C ALA A 55 -12.87 -19.45 15.42
N GLU A 56 -13.03 -20.63 14.81
CA GLU A 56 -12.84 -21.91 15.48
C GLU A 56 -11.37 -22.15 15.86
N LEU A 57 -10.43 -21.93 14.94
CA LEU A 57 -8.99 -22.01 15.22
C LEU A 57 -8.53 -20.99 16.27
N ALA A 58 -9.15 -19.82 16.31
CA ALA A 58 -8.81 -18.80 17.31
C ALA A 58 -9.05 -19.27 18.75
N LYS A 59 -9.98 -20.21 18.98
CA LYS A 59 -10.20 -20.81 20.31
C LYS A 59 -9.00 -21.65 20.77
N THR A 60 -8.19 -22.15 19.84
CA THR A 60 -7.04 -23.00 20.14
C THR A 60 -5.71 -22.25 20.12
N LEU A 61 -5.71 -20.94 19.85
CA LEU A 61 -4.48 -20.16 19.79
C LEU A 61 -3.79 -20.12 21.14
N LYS A 62 -2.47 -20.34 21.14
CA LYS A 62 -1.62 -20.05 22.30
C LYS A 62 -1.20 -18.58 22.30
N PRO A 63 -0.82 -18.02 23.46
CA PRO A 63 -0.27 -16.66 23.52
C PRO A 63 0.91 -16.48 22.56
N GLY A 64 0.89 -15.40 21.79
CA GLY A 64 1.92 -15.09 20.78
C GLY A 64 1.71 -15.77 19.42
N GLU A 65 0.73 -16.66 19.26
CA GLU A 65 0.36 -17.20 17.96
C GLU A 65 -0.50 -16.21 17.16
N THR A 66 -0.44 -16.31 15.84
CA THR A 66 -1.22 -15.49 14.91
C THR A 66 -1.87 -16.35 13.83
N ILE A 67 -3.11 -16.01 13.45
CA ILE A 67 -3.81 -16.56 12.29
C ILE A 67 -3.93 -15.47 11.24
N LEU A 68 -3.43 -15.75 10.05
CA LEU A 68 -3.75 -14.94 8.88
C LEU A 68 -5.19 -15.17 8.41
N LEU A 69 -5.99 -14.11 8.34
CA LEU A 69 -7.36 -14.13 7.81
C LEU A 69 -7.44 -13.76 6.33
N ASN A 70 -6.69 -12.74 5.94
CA ASN A 70 -6.70 -12.23 4.58
C ASN A 70 -5.38 -11.56 4.26
N PHE A 71 -4.88 -11.82 3.06
CA PHE A 71 -3.67 -11.25 2.51
C PHE A 71 -3.94 -10.86 1.06
N HIS A 72 -3.82 -9.57 0.76
CA HIS A 72 -3.98 -9.05 -0.59
C HIS A 72 -2.83 -8.11 -0.91
N VAL A 73 -2.24 -8.29 -2.09
CA VAL A 73 -1.26 -7.38 -2.67
C VAL A 73 -1.86 -6.80 -3.93
N ASP A 74 -1.89 -5.49 -4.03
CA ASP A 74 -2.38 -4.81 -5.22
C ASP A 74 -1.30 -4.72 -6.31
N GLN A 75 -1.66 -4.15 -7.45
CA GLN A 75 -0.75 -3.95 -8.58
C GLN A 75 0.43 -3.00 -8.29
N TYR A 76 0.37 -2.22 -7.21
CA TYR A 76 1.42 -1.30 -6.77
C TYR A 76 2.29 -1.89 -5.67
N GLN A 77 2.21 -3.21 -5.43
CA GLN A 77 2.92 -3.89 -4.35
C GLN A 77 2.54 -3.34 -2.97
N TYR A 78 1.33 -2.81 -2.80
CA TYR A 78 0.80 -2.42 -1.50
C TYR A 78 -0.03 -3.57 -0.94
N ALA A 79 0.33 -4.04 0.25
CA ALA A 79 -0.31 -5.16 0.91
C ALA A 79 -1.29 -4.69 2.00
N THR A 80 -2.44 -5.35 2.05
CA THR A 80 -3.41 -5.25 3.14
C THR A 80 -3.54 -6.60 3.79
N VAL A 81 -3.36 -6.64 5.12
CA VAL A 81 -3.37 -7.89 5.87
C VAL A 81 -4.28 -7.79 7.08
N ALA A 82 -5.18 -8.74 7.22
CA ALA A 82 -6.00 -8.91 8.40
C ALA A 82 -5.63 -10.23 9.09
N TYR A 83 -5.49 -10.19 10.41
CA TYR A 83 -5.08 -11.34 11.20
C TYR A 83 -5.74 -11.35 12.58
N LEU A 84 -5.76 -12.52 13.21
CA LEU A 84 -6.08 -12.71 14.63
C LEU A 84 -4.79 -12.96 15.38
N GLU A 85 -4.65 -12.35 16.54
CA GLU A 85 -3.52 -12.52 17.44
C GLU A 85 -4.04 -12.86 18.83
N ASN A 86 -3.44 -13.86 19.47
CA ASN A 86 -3.70 -14.10 20.88
C ASN A 86 -2.72 -13.30 21.74
N GLN A 87 -3.21 -12.18 22.29
CA GLN A 87 -2.52 -11.36 23.25
C GLN A 87 -2.97 -11.74 24.66
N ASP A 88 -2.12 -12.48 25.38
CA ASP A 88 -2.34 -12.85 26.78
C ASP A 88 -3.70 -13.51 27.06
N GLY A 89 -4.12 -14.43 26.18
CA GLY A 89 -5.39 -15.13 26.29
C GLY A 89 -6.58 -14.41 25.65
N ARG A 90 -6.37 -13.22 25.07
CA ARG A 90 -7.41 -12.48 24.34
C ARG A 90 -7.13 -12.52 22.85
N ILE A 91 -8.13 -12.99 22.09
CA ILE A 91 -8.09 -12.94 20.64
C ILE A 91 -8.42 -11.51 20.20
N VAL A 92 -7.43 -10.86 19.59
CA VAL A 92 -7.55 -9.51 19.03
C VAL A 92 -7.47 -9.61 17.52
N ARG A 93 -8.43 -8.99 16.84
CA ARG A 93 -8.36 -8.84 15.38
C ARG A 93 -7.59 -7.57 15.05
N LYS A 94 -6.59 -7.70 14.18
CA LYS A 94 -5.77 -6.58 13.70
C LYS A 94 -5.80 -6.50 12.18
N ARG A 95 -5.50 -5.30 11.70
CA ARG A 95 -5.34 -4.97 10.28
C ARG A 95 -4.12 -4.07 10.13
N ILE A 96 -3.28 -4.39 9.17
CA ILE A 96 -2.10 -3.61 8.80
C ILE A 96 -2.09 -3.40 7.28
N GLU A 97 -1.57 -2.25 6.86
CA GLU A 97 -1.53 -1.81 5.47
C GLU A 97 -0.17 -1.16 5.22
N GLY A 98 0.49 -1.49 4.11
CA GLY A 98 1.82 -0.98 3.82
C GLY A 98 2.43 -1.56 2.53
N PRO A 99 3.64 -1.13 2.15
CA PRO A 99 4.40 -1.78 1.09
C PRO A 99 4.60 -3.27 1.38
N PHE A 100 4.34 -4.14 0.40
CA PHE A 100 4.40 -5.61 0.55
C PHE A 100 5.75 -6.09 1.09
N GLN A 101 6.84 -5.48 0.61
CA GLN A 101 8.21 -5.81 1.02
C GLN A 101 8.47 -5.59 2.53
N ASP A 102 7.66 -4.77 3.21
CA ASP A 102 7.83 -4.48 4.64
C ASP A 102 7.16 -5.53 5.54
N PHE A 103 6.36 -6.43 4.96
CA PHE A 103 5.67 -7.48 5.71
C PHE A 103 6.60 -8.65 6.02
N THR A 104 7.17 -8.65 7.22
CA THR A 104 8.08 -9.69 7.71
C THR A 104 7.44 -10.66 8.70
N MET A 105 6.15 -10.50 9.01
CA MET A 105 5.45 -11.28 10.04
C MET A 105 5.31 -12.75 9.64
N GLN A 106 5.72 -13.65 10.54
CA GLN A 106 5.50 -15.08 10.41
C GLN A 106 4.15 -15.47 11.04
N TRP A 107 3.37 -16.27 10.30
CA TRP A 107 2.05 -16.72 10.71
C TRP A 107 2.11 -18.14 11.25
N THR A 108 1.44 -18.40 12.39
CA THR A 108 1.34 -19.76 12.92
C THR A 108 0.34 -20.59 12.13
N TYR A 109 -0.77 -19.97 11.72
CA TYR A 109 -1.80 -20.60 10.89
C TYR A 109 -2.23 -19.69 9.74
N SER A 110 -2.69 -20.29 8.64
CA SER A 110 -3.16 -19.57 7.46
C SER A 110 -4.55 -20.06 7.06
N VAL A 111 -5.54 -19.16 7.10
CA VAL A 111 -6.90 -19.44 6.67
C VAL A 111 -7.29 -18.32 5.69
N THR A 112 -6.78 -18.43 4.47
CA THR A 112 -6.92 -17.42 3.42
C THR A 112 -7.59 -18.02 2.18
N ASP A 113 -8.36 -17.21 1.46
CA ASP A 113 -8.88 -17.54 0.13
C ASP A 113 -7.87 -17.24 -0.99
N PHE A 114 -6.75 -16.57 -0.66
CA PHE A 114 -5.72 -16.18 -1.61
C PHE A 114 -4.45 -17.03 -1.46
N PRO A 115 -3.87 -17.51 -2.57
CA PRO A 115 -2.59 -18.19 -2.53
C PRO A 115 -1.47 -17.21 -2.16
N PHE A 116 -0.51 -17.68 -1.35
CA PHE A 116 0.78 -17.01 -1.21
C PHE A 116 1.57 -17.24 -2.50
N TYR A 117 1.77 -16.19 -3.28
CA TYR A 117 2.83 -16.20 -4.27
C TYR A 117 4.15 -15.93 -3.55
N ARG A 118 5.05 -16.93 -3.59
CA ARG A 118 6.43 -16.85 -3.08
C ARG A 118 7.32 -16.13 -4.06
#